data_AF-A0A5C3Q253-F1
#
_entry.id   AF-A0A5C3Q253-F1
#
_cell.length_a   1.000
_cell.length_b   1.000
_cell.length_c   1.000
_cell.angle_alpha   90.00
_cell.angle_beta   90.00
_cell.angle_gamma   90.00
#
_symmetry.space_group_name_H-M   'P 1'
#
loop_
_entity.id
_entity.type
_entity.pdbx_description
1 polymer ?
#
loop_
_entity_poly.entity_id
_entity_poly.type
_entity_poly.pdbx_seq_one_letter_code
_entity_poly.pdbx_strand_id
1 'polypeptide(L)'
;MNYMAKRQGTCSSWKGDSGSPWFKLLRHEILALHGGSSVNGAQFYPVCVQLTVTGGGSLNPSGLSFPGTYKQNDPGILFNVYQGDAVHLKYVPPGGPIASGLQF
;
A
#
# COMPACT_ATOMS: atom_id res chain seq x y z
N MET A 1 -0.25 1.48 2.28
CA MET A 1 -0.73 2.32 1.15
C MET A 1 -2.16 2.74 1.43
N ASN A 2 -2.46 4.04 1.39
CA ASN A 2 -3.76 4.58 1.77
C ASN A 2 -4.75 4.49 0.61
N TYR A 3 -5.94 3.92 0.85
CA TYR A 3 -7.01 3.88 -0.14
C TYR A 3 -8.01 4.98 0.19
N MET A 4 -8.24 5.86 -0.78
CA MET A 4 -9.36 6.79 -0.76
C MET A 4 -10.57 6.05 -1.34
N ALA A 5 -11.43 5.52 -0.48
CA ALA A 5 -12.70 4.95 -0.92
C ALA A 5 -13.63 6.10 -1.32
N LYS A 6 -13.98 6.18 -2.61
CA LYS A 6 -14.97 7.13 -3.15
C LYS A 6 -16.37 6.62 -2.77
N ARG A 7 -17.10 7.36 -1.93
CA ARG A 7 -18.53 7.11 -1.68
C ARG A 7 -19.31 7.39 -2.97
N GLN A 8 -20.24 6.52 -3.36
CA GLN A 8 -21.15 6.78 -4.49
C GLN A 8 -22.11 7.93 -4.12
N GLY A 9 -22.07 9.02 -4.89
CA GLY A 9 -22.84 10.26 -4.70
C GLY A 9 -22.13 11.49 -5.33
N THR A 10 -22.78 12.66 -5.33
CA THR A 10 -22.21 13.90 -5.90
C THR A 10 -21.23 14.58 -4.96
N CYS A 11 -19.94 14.23 -5.06
CA CYS A 11 -18.84 14.89 -4.35
C CYS A 11 -18.32 16.16 -5.06
N SER A 12 -19.10 16.76 -5.96
CA SER A 12 -18.64 17.84 -6.86
C SER A 12 -18.47 19.22 -6.19
N SER A 13 -18.95 19.40 -4.95
CA SER A 13 -18.83 20.68 -4.21
C SER A 13 -17.91 20.65 -2.99
N TRP A 14 -17.26 19.51 -2.70
CA TRP A 14 -16.45 19.38 -1.49
C TRP A 14 -15.00 19.82 -1.71
N LYS A 15 -14.75 21.10 -1.39
CA LYS A 15 -13.44 21.70 -1.17
C LYS A 15 -12.85 21.14 0.14
N GLY A 16 -11.76 20.41 0.00
CA GLY A 16 -11.16 19.56 1.02
C GLY A 16 -10.46 20.25 2.19
N ASP A 17 -10.56 21.57 2.25
CA ASP A 17 -9.87 22.49 3.13
C ASP A 17 -10.81 23.15 4.17
N SER A 18 -12.09 22.77 4.24
CA SER A 18 -13.09 23.43 5.10
C SER A 18 -13.69 22.61 6.26
N GLY A 19 -13.06 21.51 6.68
CA GLY A 19 -13.30 20.97 8.04
C GLY A 19 -14.43 19.96 8.24
N SER A 20 -14.73 19.07 7.29
CA SER A 20 -15.40 17.79 7.62
C SER A 20 -14.41 16.63 7.67
N PRO A 21 -14.61 15.64 8.57
CA PRO A 21 -13.73 14.49 8.70
C PRO A 21 -13.64 13.68 7.39
N TRP A 22 -12.42 13.47 6.92
CA TRP A 22 -12.16 12.52 5.85
C TRP A 22 -12.10 11.11 6.43
N PHE A 23 -12.91 10.21 5.89
CA PHE A 23 -12.79 8.78 6.15
C PHE A 23 -11.77 8.19 5.17
N LYS A 24 -10.60 7.77 5.68
CA LYS A 24 -9.57 7.07 4.90
C LYS A 24 -9.43 5.63 5.39
N LEU A 25 -9.11 4.72 4.47
CA LEU A 25 -8.67 3.38 4.84
C LEU A 25 -7.14 3.35 4.89
N LEU A 26 -6.61 3.10 6.07
CA LEU A 26 -5.22 2.69 6.25
C LEU A 26 -5.14 1.18 6.00
N ARG A 27 -4.49 0.77 4.92
CA ARG A 27 -4.17 -0.63 4.69
C ARG A 27 -2.75 -0.92 5.17
N HIS A 28 -2.66 -1.69 6.23
CA HIS A 28 -1.44 -2.36 6.68
C HIS A 28 -1.38 -3.76 6.04
N GLU A 29 -0.18 -4.28 5.81
CA GLU A 29 -0.01 -5.62 5.25
C GLU A 29 1.33 -6.19 5.67
N ILE A 30 1.31 -7.48 6.01
CA ILE A 30 2.50 -8.32 6.14
C ILE A 30 2.54 -9.25 4.93
N LEU A 31 3.72 -9.36 4.31
CA LEU A 31 3.99 -10.31 3.23
C LEU A 31 4.94 -11.39 3.74
N ALA A 32 4.45 -12.62 3.90
CA ALA A 32 5.29 -13.74 4.32
C ALA A 32 5.85 -14.47 3.09
N LEU A 33 7.17 -14.67 3.09
CA LEU A 33 7.93 -15.20 1.96
C LEU A 33 8.57 -16.56 2.22
N HIS A 34 8.22 -17.24 3.33
CA HIS A 34 8.79 -18.55 3.66
C HIS A 34 8.47 -19.64 2.61
N GLY A 35 7.37 -19.47 1.86
CA GLY A 35 7.03 -20.27 0.66
C GLY A 35 7.28 -19.54 -0.67
N GLY A 36 7.82 -18.32 -0.65
CA GLY A 36 7.91 -17.42 -1.81
C GLY A 36 8.83 -17.90 -2.95
N SER A 37 9.58 -18.99 -2.76
CA SER A 37 10.40 -19.59 -3.82
C SER A 37 9.57 -20.23 -4.95
N SER A 38 8.26 -20.35 -4.76
CA SER A 38 7.34 -20.87 -5.76
C SER A 38 6.23 -19.88 -6.07
N VAL A 39 5.81 -19.90 -7.33
CA VAL A 39 4.62 -19.21 -7.83
C VAL A 39 3.42 -19.59 -6.94
N ASN A 40 2.69 -18.59 -6.41
CA ASN A 40 1.62 -18.73 -5.39
C ASN A 40 2.07 -19.10 -3.95
N GLY A 41 3.37 -19.17 -3.65
CA GLY A 41 3.83 -19.54 -2.30
C GLY A 41 3.95 -18.37 -1.31
N ALA A 42 3.95 -17.12 -1.79
CA ALA A 42 3.90 -15.94 -0.94
C ALA A 42 2.51 -15.75 -0.33
N GLN A 43 2.45 -15.30 0.93
CA GLN A 43 1.21 -15.15 1.69
C GLN A 43 1.00 -13.69 2.12
N PHE A 44 -0.16 -13.13 1.78
CA PHE A 44 -0.52 -11.74 2.05
C PHE A 44 -1.48 -11.67 3.24
N TYR A 45 -1.15 -10.85 4.24
CA TYR A 45 -1.97 -10.61 5.43
C TYR A 45 -2.38 -9.13 5.52
N PRO A 46 -3.34 -8.68 4.69
CA PRO A 46 -3.80 -7.29 4.70
C PRO A 46 -4.80 -7.03 5.83
N VAL A 47 -4.68 -5.86 6.47
CA VAL A 47 -5.64 -5.33 7.44
C VAL A 47 -5.99 -3.90 7.06
N CYS A 48 -7.27 -3.56 7.07
CA CYS A 48 -7.76 -2.20 6.81
C CYS A 48 -8.35 -1.60 8.08
N VAL A 49 -7.90 -0.39 8.41
CA VAL A 49 -8.43 0.40 9.53
C VAL A 49 -9.07 1.67 8.97
N GLN A 50 -10.28 1.99 9.43
CA GLN A 50 -10.94 3.25 9.12
C GLN A 50 -10.41 4.35 10.02
N LEU A 51 -9.87 5.40 9.41
CA LEU A 51 -9.36 6.57 10.10
C LEU A 51 -10.26 7.77 9.80
N THR A 52 -10.53 8.54 10.86
CA THR A 52 -10.97 9.92 10.74
C THR A 52 -9.75 10.82 10.86
N VAL A 53 -9.38 11.49 9.78
CA VAL A 53 -8.23 12.40 9.78
C VAL A 53 -8.70 13.82 10.08
N THR A 54 -8.26 14.38 11.21
CA THR A 54 -8.56 15.76 11.63
C THR A 54 -7.30 16.61 11.55
N GLY A 55 -7.31 17.66 10.72
CA GLY A 55 -6.11 18.44 10.38
C GLY A 55 -5.21 17.74 9.34
N GLY A 56 -4.18 18.43 8.84
CA GLY A 56 -3.25 17.87 7.87
C GLY A 56 -2.48 18.90 7.06
N GLY A 57 -1.72 18.42 6.07
CA GLY A 57 -1.03 19.24 5.06
C GLY A 57 -1.64 19.06 3.66
N SER A 58 -0.96 19.56 2.64
CA SER A 58 -1.41 19.50 1.23
C SER A 58 -0.87 18.30 0.45
N LEU A 59 -0.21 17.34 1.10
CA LEU A 59 0.37 16.17 0.45
C LEU A 59 -0.73 15.31 -0.19
N ASN A 60 -0.64 15.08 -1.49
CA ASN A 60 -1.61 14.32 -2.27
C ASN A 60 -0.92 13.29 -3.18
N PRO A 61 -0.46 12.15 -2.62
CA PRO A 61 0.27 11.15 -3.39
C PRO A 61 -0.67 10.41 -4.35
N SER A 62 -0.14 9.98 -5.49
CA SER A 62 -0.86 9.07 -6.39
C SER A 62 -1.08 7.71 -5.69
N GLY A 63 -2.26 7.14 -5.91
CA GLY A 63 -2.63 5.84 -5.38
C GLY A 63 -2.23 4.67 -6.28
N LEU A 64 -2.32 3.47 -5.72
CA LEU A 64 -2.22 2.19 -6.43
C LEU A 64 -3.55 1.44 -6.32
N SER A 65 -3.82 0.56 -7.29
CA SER A 65 -5.11 -0.14 -7.41
C SER A 65 -5.00 -1.60 -7.01
N PHE A 66 -5.90 -2.03 -6.12
CA PHE A 66 -5.96 -3.40 -5.65
C PHE A 66 -7.38 -3.96 -5.79
N PRO A 67 -7.56 -5.14 -6.41
CA PRO A 67 -6.52 -5.97 -7.02
C PRO A 67 -5.90 -5.32 -8.28
N GLY A 68 -4.66 -5.70 -8.61
CA GLY A 68 -4.01 -5.28 -9.86
C GLY A 68 -2.54 -4.90 -9.70
N THR A 69 -2.19 -4.12 -8.69
CA THR A 69 -0.82 -3.61 -8.50
C THR A 69 0.21 -4.70 -8.26
N TYR A 70 -0.10 -5.71 -7.44
CA TYR A 70 0.80 -6.83 -7.21
C TYR A 70 0.66 -7.89 -8.29
N LYS A 71 1.79 -8.33 -8.83
CA LYS A 71 1.88 -9.45 -9.76
C LYS A 71 2.57 -10.62 -9.10
N GLN A 72 2.12 -11.81 -9.44
CA GLN A 72 2.65 -13.05 -8.89
C GLN A 72 4.14 -13.26 -9.17
N ASN A 73 4.65 -12.66 -10.24
CA ASN A 73 6.05 -12.71 -10.66
C ASN A 73 6.85 -11.44 -10.29
N ASP A 74 6.29 -10.53 -9.47
CA ASP A 74 7.07 -9.42 -8.94
C ASP A 74 8.28 -9.98 -8.16
N PRO A 75 9.48 -9.39 -8.30
CA PRO A 75 10.70 -9.93 -7.72
C PRO A 75 10.70 -9.97 -6.18
N GLY A 76 9.82 -9.19 -5.55
CA GLY A 76 9.59 -9.22 -4.10
C GLY A 76 8.50 -10.19 -3.63
N ILE A 77 7.75 -10.81 -4.57
CA ILE A 77 6.67 -11.78 -4.31
C ILE A 77 7.15 -13.19 -4.65
N LEU A 78 7.67 -13.40 -5.86
CA LEU A 78 8.38 -14.64 -6.22
C LEU A 78 9.85 -14.49 -5.81
N PHE A 79 10.13 -14.79 -4.55
CA PHE A 79 11.40 -14.54 -3.91
C PHE A 79 11.83 -15.70 -3.02
N ASN A 80 13.07 -16.17 -3.20
CA ASN A 80 13.64 -17.23 -2.38
C ASN A 80 14.48 -16.63 -1.23
N VAL A 81 13.92 -16.66 -0.02
CA VAL A 81 14.54 -16.17 1.23
C VAL A 81 15.69 -17.06 1.77
N TYR A 82 16.02 -18.16 1.08
CA TYR A 82 17.03 -19.13 1.53
C TYR A 82 18.33 -19.07 0.71
N GLN A 83 18.54 -18.02 -0.11
CA GLN A 83 19.73 -17.87 -0.97
C GLN A 83 20.87 -17.03 -0.36
N GLY A 84 20.70 -16.55 0.87
CA GLY A 84 21.73 -15.84 1.64
C GLY A 84 21.78 -14.33 1.40
N ASP A 85 22.55 -13.65 2.25
CA ASP A 85 22.49 -12.18 2.42
C ASP A 85 22.79 -11.38 1.15
N ALA A 86 23.72 -11.84 0.31
CA ALA A 86 24.06 -11.15 -0.93
C ALA A 86 22.87 -11.02 -1.90
N VAL A 87 21.95 -11.99 -1.89
CA VAL A 87 20.70 -11.94 -2.67
C VAL A 87 19.67 -11.07 -1.94
N HIS A 88 19.61 -11.17 -0.61
CA HIS A 88 18.63 -10.43 0.20
C HIS A 88 18.85 -8.91 0.20
N LEU A 89 20.10 -8.44 0.05
CA LEU A 89 20.42 -7.00 -0.08
C LEU A 89 19.77 -6.34 -1.30
N LYS A 90 19.31 -7.12 -2.28
CA LYS A 90 18.63 -6.63 -3.50
C LYS A 90 17.11 -6.78 -3.44
N TYR A 91 16.54 -7.09 -2.27
CA TYR A 91 15.09 -7.26 -2.13
C TYR A 91 14.34 -5.99 -2.52
N VAL A 92 13.41 -6.12 -3.47
CA VAL A 92 12.55 -5.01 -3.92
C VAL A 92 11.13 -5.29 -3.46
N PRO A 93 10.61 -4.60 -2.43
CA PRO A 93 9.24 -4.80 -1.97
C PRO A 93 8.23 -4.44 -3.08
N PRO A 94 7.10 -5.15 -3.19
CA PRO A 94 6.08 -4.84 -4.17
C PRO A 94 5.29 -3.58 -3.76
N GLY A 95 4.73 -2.86 -4.73
CA GLY A 95 3.87 -1.69 -4.46
C GLY A 95 4.51 -0.34 -4.68
N GLY A 96 5.58 -0.29 -5.48
CA GLY A 96 6.16 0.96 -5.95
C GLY A 96 6.83 1.79 -4.85
N PRO A 97 7.21 3.03 -5.16
CA PRO A 97 7.95 3.88 -4.24
C PRO A 97 7.09 4.37 -3.07
N ILE A 98 7.74 4.63 -1.94
CA ILE A 98 7.14 5.41 -0.85
C ILE A 98 6.81 6.80 -1.39
N ALA A 99 5.65 7.36 -0.98
CA ALA A 99 5.23 8.69 -1.41
C ALA A 99 6.30 9.74 -1.09
N SER A 100 6.65 10.57 -2.08
CA SER A 100 7.62 11.65 -1.90
C SER A 100 7.10 12.68 -0.90
N GLY A 101 8.02 13.28 -0.13
CA GLY A 101 7.68 14.30 0.88
C GLY A 101 7.13 13.75 2.20
N LEU A 102 7.06 12.42 2.39
CA LEU A 102 6.87 11.84 3.71
C LEU A 102 8.09 12.14 4.59
N GLN A 103 7.86 12.76 5.75
CA GLN A 103 8.86 13.00 6.79
C GLN A 103 8.59 12.04 7.95
N PHE A 104 9.65 11.50 8.55
CA PHE A 104 9.60 10.58 9.68
C PHE A 104 10.08 11.28 10.95
#